data_AF-A0A8X8FTD0-F1
#
_entry.id   AF-A0A8X8FTD0-F1
#
_cell.length_a   1.000
_cell.length_b   1.000
_cell.length_c   1.000
_cell.angle_alpha   90.00
_cell.angle_beta   90.00
_cell.angle_gamma   90.00
#
_symmetry.space_group_name_H-M   'P 1'
#
loop_
_entity.id
_entity.type
_entity.pdbx_description
1 polymer ?
#
loop_
_entity_poly.entity_id
_entity_poly.type
_entity_poly.pdbx_seq_one_letter_code
_entity_poly.pdbx_strand_id
1 'polypeptide(L)'
;MEDRAAQLDELIMELSALCDLLAHDSRCEWRRHFVSCLRQAEALAATPHDQPSLNMLSGSVMSVFGGMGSFNDYVPFKHGRLIAGMEALDEASGRVYQAALALRVIAARD
;
A
#
# COMPACT_ATOMS: atom_id res chain seq x y z
N MET A 1 -14.02 -12.26 12.23
CA MET A 1 -14.10 -12.44 10.76
C MET A 1 -14.40 -11.09 10.11
N GLU A 2 -15.38 -10.33 10.62
CA GLU A 2 -15.64 -8.93 10.21
C GLU A 2 -14.42 -8.01 10.30
N ASP A 3 -13.59 -8.15 11.34
CA ASP A 3 -12.34 -7.38 11.51
C ASP A 3 -11.33 -7.58 10.35
N ARG A 4 -11.34 -8.74 9.67
CA ARG A 4 -10.41 -9.01 8.55
C ARG A 4 -10.84 -8.39 7.25
N ALA A 5 -12.13 -8.47 6.96
CA ALA A 5 -12.70 -7.78 5.81
C ALA A 5 -12.46 -6.27 5.94
N ALA A 6 -12.71 -5.71 7.13
CA ALA A 6 -12.46 -4.30 7.40
C ALA A 6 -10.98 -3.90 7.21
N GLN A 7 -10.03 -4.68 7.72
CA GLN A 7 -8.59 -4.42 7.52
C GLN A 7 -8.16 -4.51 6.05
N LEU A 8 -8.74 -5.45 5.29
CA LEU A 8 -8.46 -5.59 3.86
C LEU A 8 -9.07 -4.42 3.07
N ASP A 9 -10.29 -4.01 3.40
CA ASP A 9 -10.96 -2.85 2.80
C ASP A 9 -10.19 -1.55 3.08
N GLU A 10 -9.66 -1.39 4.30
CA GLU A 10 -8.78 -0.27 4.65
C GLU A 10 -7.50 -0.27 3.81
N LEU A 11 -6.84 -1.43 3.63
CA LEU A 11 -5.67 -1.52 2.76
C LEU A 11 -6.02 -1.17 1.30
N ILE A 12 -7.16 -1.61 0.78
CA ILE A 12 -7.62 -1.28 -0.58
C ILE A 12 -7.80 0.23 -0.72
N MET A 13 -8.44 0.87 0.26
CA MET A 13 -8.67 2.32 0.28
C MET A 13 -7.34 3.09 0.26
N GLU A 14 -6.42 2.75 1.14
CA GLU A 14 -5.12 3.43 1.23
C GLU A 14 -4.24 3.18 0.00
N LEU A 15 -4.25 1.97 -0.55
CA LEU A 15 -3.54 1.66 -1.80
C LEU A 15 -4.11 2.44 -2.98
N SER A 16 -5.44 2.58 -3.07
CA SER A 16 -6.08 3.39 -4.11
C SER A 16 -5.64 4.85 -4.01
N ALA A 17 -5.71 5.44 -2.81
CA ALA A 17 -5.28 6.82 -2.57
C ALA A 17 -3.80 7.05 -2.93
N LEU A 18 -2.92 6.12 -2.54
CA LEU A 18 -1.50 6.20 -2.91
C LEU A 18 -1.29 6.06 -4.42
N CYS A 19 -2.01 5.16 -5.10
CA CYS A 19 -1.89 4.99 -6.55
C CYS A 19 -2.33 6.23 -7.33
N ASP A 20 -3.35 6.94 -6.84
CA ASP A 20 -3.82 8.20 -7.41
C ASP A 20 -2.79 9.31 -7.21
N LEU A 21 -2.21 9.45 -6.01
CA LEU A 21 -1.12 10.39 -5.75
C LEU A 21 0.09 10.14 -6.65
N LEU A 22 0.54 8.87 -6.77
CA LEU A 22 1.65 8.50 -7.62
C LEU A 22 1.37 8.70 -9.12
N ALA A 23 0.10 8.85 -9.53
CA ALA A 23 -0.26 9.13 -10.92
C ALA A 23 0.10 10.57 -11.36
N HIS A 24 0.30 11.50 -10.41
CA HIS A 24 0.78 12.86 -10.70
C HIS A 24 2.20 12.88 -11.28
N ASP A 25 3.01 11.86 -10.99
CA ASP A 25 4.30 11.63 -11.64
C ASP A 25 4.18 10.50 -12.68
N SER A 26 4.06 10.90 -13.95
CA SER A 26 3.96 9.96 -15.08
C SER A 26 5.17 9.02 -15.23
N ARG A 27 6.29 9.31 -14.54
CA ARG A 27 7.52 8.49 -14.58
C ARG A 27 7.76 7.73 -13.27
N CYS A 28 6.85 7.79 -12.30
CA CYS A 28 6.98 7.06 -11.05
C CYS A 28 6.94 5.54 -11.30
N GLU A 29 8.07 4.87 -11.08
CA GLU A 29 8.19 3.42 -11.26
C GLU A 29 7.42 2.62 -10.20
N TRP A 30 7.28 3.18 -8.99
CA TRP A 30 6.60 2.55 -7.85
C TRP A 30 5.09 2.42 -8.05
N ARG A 31 4.49 3.28 -8.90
CA ARG A 31 3.05 3.20 -9.19
C ARG A 31 2.64 1.82 -9.68
N ARG A 32 3.46 1.18 -10.53
CA ARG A 32 3.17 -0.17 -11.04
C ARG A 32 3.11 -1.20 -9.90
N HIS A 33 4.01 -1.11 -8.92
CA HIS A 33 4.05 -2.01 -7.78
C HIS A 33 2.79 -1.88 -6.93
N PHE A 34 2.42 -0.65 -6.54
CA PHE A 34 1.25 -0.43 -5.69
C PHE A 34 -0.07 -0.75 -6.41
N VAL A 35 -0.19 -0.49 -7.72
CA VAL A 35 -1.35 -0.91 -8.51
C VAL A 35 -1.46 -2.45 -8.55
N SER A 36 -0.34 -3.16 -8.64
CA SER A 36 -0.35 -4.63 -8.58
C SER A 36 -0.84 -5.12 -7.23
N CYS A 37 -0.39 -4.51 -6.13
CA CYS A 37 -0.85 -4.84 -4.78
C CYS A 37 -2.34 -4.52 -4.58
N LEU A 38 -2.82 -3.39 -5.11
CA LEU A 38 -4.23 -3.01 -5.07
C LEU A 38 -5.10 -4.08 -5.74
N ARG A 39 -4.74 -4.51 -6.95
CA ARG A 39 -5.47 -5.57 -7.66
C ARG A 39 -5.46 -6.90 -6.92
N GLN A 40 -4.35 -7.23 -6.26
CA GLN A 40 -4.27 -8.44 -5.43
C GLN A 40 -5.19 -8.34 -4.20
N ALA A 41 -5.24 -7.17 -3.56
CA ALA A 41 -6.12 -6.91 -2.43
C ALA A 41 -7.61 -7.00 -2.84
N GLU A 42 -7.99 -6.36 -3.95
CA GLU A 42 -9.34 -6.43 -4.53
C GLU A 42 -9.74 -7.87 -4.87
N ALA A 43 -8.84 -8.64 -5.49
CA ALA A 43 -9.09 -10.05 -5.81
C ALA A 43 -9.26 -10.90 -4.54
N LEU A 44 -8.50 -10.61 -3.48
CA LEU A 44 -8.59 -11.31 -2.20
C LEU A 44 -9.86 -10.95 -1.42
N ALA A 45 -10.37 -9.72 -1.57
CA ALA A 45 -11.64 -9.30 -0.97
C ALA A 45 -12.86 -9.97 -1.63
N ALA A 46 -12.74 -10.36 -2.91
CA ALA A 46 -13.79 -11.04 -3.66
C ALA A 46 -13.93 -12.54 -3.32
N THR A 47 -13.04 -13.12 -2.51
CA THR A 47 -13.05 -14.55 -2.16
C THR A 47 -12.89 -14.75 -0.64
N PRO A 48 -13.29 -15.92 -0.11
CA PRO A 48 -12.91 -16.29 1.25
C PRO A 48 -11.38 -16.31 1.38
N HIS A 49 -10.85 -15.47 2.26
CA HIS A 49 -9.42 -15.33 2.49
C HIS A 49 -8.99 -15.94 3.81
N ASP A 50 -7.76 -16.46 3.84
CA ASP A 50 -7.11 -17.01 5.02
C ASP A 50 -5.92 -16.15 5.47
N GLN A 51 -5.44 -16.40 6.69
CA GLN A 51 -4.33 -15.65 7.25
C GLN A 51 -3.02 -15.77 6.42
N PRO A 52 -2.65 -16.94 5.86
CA PRO A 52 -1.52 -17.03 4.93
C PRO A 52 -1.62 -16.07 3.74
N SER A 53 -2.79 -15.97 3.10
CA SER A 53 -3.00 -15.07 1.96
C SER A 53 -2.86 -13.59 2.37
N LEU A 54 -3.40 -13.21 3.53
CA LEU A 54 -3.23 -11.87 4.10
C LEU A 54 -1.76 -11.55 4.42
N ASN A 55 -1.02 -12.52 4.95
CA ASN A 55 0.41 -12.38 5.22
C ASN A 55 1.23 -12.21 3.95
N MET A 56 0.89 -12.95 2.87
CA MET A 56 1.55 -12.80 1.58
C MET A 56 1.29 -11.41 0.99
N LEU A 57 0.04 -10.95 0.96
CA LEU A 57 -0.31 -9.61 0.48
C LEU A 57 0.42 -8.52 1.26
N SER A 58 0.43 -8.61 2.58
CA SER A 58 1.20 -7.72 3.45
C SER A 58 2.70 -7.73 3.12
N GLY A 59 3.27 -8.92 2.93
CA GLY A 59 4.66 -9.09 2.49
C GLY A 59 4.95 -8.41 1.16
N SER A 60 4.07 -8.58 0.17
CA SER A 60 4.19 -7.95 -1.15
C SER A 60 4.19 -6.43 -1.04
N VAL A 61 3.22 -5.82 -0.35
CA VAL A 61 3.16 -4.35 -0.15
C VAL A 61 4.42 -3.84 0.56
N MET A 62 4.84 -4.50 1.63
CA MET A 62 5.95 -4.03 2.46
C MET A 62 7.33 -4.26 1.83
N SER A 63 7.43 -5.07 0.78
CA SER A 63 8.71 -5.45 0.14
C SER A 63 9.53 -4.27 -0.38
N VAL A 64 8.88 -3.13 -0.63
CA VAL A 64 9.52 -1.93 -1.19
C VAL A 64 9.89 -0.88 -0.15
N PHE A 65 9.57 -1.08 1.13
CA PHE A 65 9.80 -0.09 2.19
C PHE A 65 11.17 -0.23 2.89
N GLY A 66 12.06 -1.10 2.42
CA GLY A 66 13.36 -1.33 3.06
C GLY A 66 14.50 -1.49 2.06
N GLY A 67 15.71 -1.11 2.49
CA GLY A 67 16.94 -1.23 1.70
C GLY A 67 17.29 0.04 0.91
N MET A 68 18.44 -0.01 0.24
CA MET A 68 18.92 1.06 -0.64
C MET A 68 18.17 1.00 -1.98
N GLY A 69 17.66 2.15 -2.45
CA GLY A 69 16.82 2.23 -3.65
C GLY A 69 15.38 1.80 -3.37
N SER A 70 14.94 1.92 -2.12
CA SER A 70 13.58 1.58 -1.70
C SER A 70 12.58 2.68 -2.08
N PHE A 71 11.29 2.41 -1.91
CA PHE A 71 10.27 3.44 -2.07
C PHE A 71 10.47 4.63 -1.11
N ASN A 72 11.08 4.42 0.05
CA ASN A 72 11.38 5.52 0.99
C ASN A 72 12.43 6.50 0.44
N ASP A 73 13.22 6.09 -0.56
CA ASP A 73 14.19 6.96 -1.23
C ASP A 73 13.54 7.79 -2.36
N TYR A 74 12.27 7.52 -2.69
CA TYR A 74 11.56 8.23 -3.75
C TYR A 74 11.22 9.65 -3.32
N VAL A 75 11.71 10.62 -4.09
CA VAL A 75 11.45 12.04 -3.88
C VAL A 75 10.65 12.59 -5.07
N PRO A 76 9.40 13.08 -4.87
CA PRO A 76 8.53 13.51 -5.95
C PRO A 76 8.87 14.92 -6.45
N PHE A 77 10.10 15.12 -6.94
CA PHE A 77 10.59 16.42 -7.41
C PHE A 77 10.83 16.42 -8.92
N LYS A 78 10.41 17.52 -9.57
CA LYS A 78 10.65 17.77 -10.98
C LYS A 78 11.15 19.20 -11.17
N HIS A 79 12.29 19.36 -11.84
CA HIS A 79 12.95 20.66 -12.02
C HIS A 79 13.18 21.43 -10.71
N GLY A 80 13.59 20.71 -9.65
CA GLY A 80 13.90 21.30 -8.34
C GLY A 80 12.68 21.74 -7.52
N ARG A 81 11.47 21.34 -7.91
CA ARG A 81 10.23 21.63 -7.18
C ARG A 81 9.46 20.36 -6.91
N LEU A 82 8.74 20.33 -5.80
CA LEU A 82 7.75 19.30 -5.52
C LEU A 82 6.72 19.25 -6.67
N ILE A 83 6.38 18.04 -7.10
CA ILE A 83 5.30 17.81 -8.05
C ILE A 83 3.98 18.16 -7.37
N ALA A 84 3.22 19.09 -7.95
CA ALA A 84 1.95 19.54 -7.39
C ALA A 84 0.96 18.39 -7.22
N GLY A 85 0.35 18.30 -6.04
CA GLY A 85 -0.57 17.21 -5.67
C GLY A 85 0.11 16.03 -4.98
N MET A 86 1.44 16.08 -4.74
CA MET A 86 2.18 15.02 -4.05
C MET A 86 2.63 15.42 -2.64
N GLU A 87 2.07 16.49 -2.08
CA GLU A 87 2.39 16.99 -0.73
C GLU A 87 2.12 15.95 0.37
N ALA A 88 1.07 15.13 0.18
CA ALA A 88 0.64 14.12 1.13
C ALA A 88 1.30 12.74 0.92
N LEU A 89 2.35 12.64 0.08
CA LEU A 89 2.96 11.35 -0.28
C LEU A 89 3.49 10.59 0.93
N ASP A 90 4.21 11.26 1.84
CA ASP A 90 4.79 10.64 3.03
C ASP A 90 3.71 10.09 3.96
N GLU A 91 2.65 10.87 4.19
CA GLU A 91 1.52 10.46 5.01
C GLU A 91 0.76 9.27 4.39
N ALA A 92 0.47 9.32 3.09
CA ALA A 92 -0.20 8.23 2.38
C ALA A 92 0.65 6.95 2.34
N SER A 93 1.97 7.09 2.14
CA SER A 93 2.93 5.99 2.25
C SER A 93 2.88 5.33 3.63
N GLY A 94 2.87 6.15 4.69
CA GLY A 94 2.73 5.69 6.07
C GLY A 94 1.43 4.92 6.31
N ARG A 95 0.28 5.43 5.85
CA ARG A 95 -1.01 4.75 6.00
C ARG A 95 -1.05 3.39 5.28
N VAL A 96 -0.53 3.30 4.06
CA VAL A 96 -0.40 2.02 3.34
C VAL A 96 0.46 1.03 4.12
N TYR A 97 1.60 1.48 4.67
CA TYR A 97 2.47 0.62 5.48
C TYR A 97 1.74 0.09 6.72
N GLN A 98 1.02 0.95 7.45
CA GLN A 98 0.28 0.56 8.66
C GLN A 98 -0.87 -0.39 8.33
N ALA A 99 -1.67 -0.11 7.30
CA ALA A 99 -2.75 -0.98 6.86
C ALA A 99 -2.23 -2.37 6.43
N ALA A 100 -1.12 -2.41 5.69
CA ALA A 100 -0.46 -3.66 5.31
C ALA A 100 0.05 -4.43 6.54
N LEU A 101 0.60 -3.74 7.54
CA LEU A 101 1.07 -4.37 8.78
C LEU A 101 -0.10 -4.95 9.59
N ALA A 102 -1.24 -4.25 9.65
CA ALA A 102 -2.44 -4.69 10.37
C ALA A 102 -2.95 -6.06 9.89
N LEU A 103 -2.80 -6.37 8.59
CA LEU A 103 -3.16 -7.68 8.03
C LEU A 103 -2.44 -8.86 8.71
N ARG A 104 -1.25 -8.64 9.30
CA ARG A 104 -0.46 -9.69 9.96
C ARG A 104 -0.91 -9.99 11.39
N VAL A 105 -1.65 -9.08 12.01
CA VAL A 105 -1.99 -9.17 13.44
C VAL A 105 -3.07 -10.23 13.62
N ILE A 106 -2.78 -11.41 14.16
CA ILE A 106 -3.81 -12.38 14.53
C ILE A 106 -4.46 -11.91 15.84
N ALA A 107 -5.65 -11.29 15.79
CA ALA A 107 -6.38 -10.97 17.01
C ALA A 107 -6.58 -12.27 17.79
N ALA A 108 -5.95 -12.38 18.96
CA ALA A 108 -6.21 -13.47 19.87
C ALA A 108 -7.68 -13.35 20.30
N ARG A 109 -8.45 -14.43 20.16
CA ARG A 109 -9.76 -14.52 20.80
C ARG A 109 -9.52 -14.57 22.30
N ASP A 110 -9.95 -13.55 23.03
CA ASP A 110 -10.25 -13.66 24.45
C ASP A 110 -11.46 -14.58 24.67
#